data_AF-A0A960KCT1-F1
#
_entry.id   AF-A0A960KCT1-F1
#
_cell.length_a   1.000
_cell.length_b   1.000
_cell.length_c   1.000
_cell.angle_alpha   90.00
_cell.angle_beta   90.00
_cell.angle_gamma   90.00
#
_symmetry.space_group_name_H-M   'P 1'
#
loop_
_entity.id
_entity.type
_entity.pdbx_description
1 polymer ?
#
loop_
_entity_poly.entity_id
_entity_poly.type
_entity_poly.pdbx_seq_one_letter_code
_entity_poly.pdbx_strand_id
1 'polypeptide(L)'
;AGGGMVDRVDALTRLNRQRGVGMAMISHTMSDLLSLASEQDRMKAKGFVERSGMVICGGLPAAEMPLLTSAIPFSRAEQSMLIGWQDPPAWDPHTGREAAPPGRGKFLVKVGGRPGIPVEVHLTEAERTINDTNKLWHTQSRVQSPASATEEG
;
A
#
# COMPACT_ATOMS: atom_id res chain seq x y z
N ALA A 1 2.57 11.52 20.68
CA ALA A 1 3.28 12.58 19.93
C ALA A 1 2.75 12.57 18.50
N GLY A 2 2.10 13.63 18.02
CA GLY A 2 1.41 13.61 16.71
C GLY A 2 0.59 14.86 16.37
N GLY A 3 0.29 15.72 17.36
CA GLY A 3 -0.39 16.99 17.11
C GLY A 3 0.43 17.90 16.18
N GLY A 4 -0.23 18.46 15.16
CA GLY A 4 0.36 19.43 14.23
C GLY A 4 1.13 18.85 13.04
N MET A 5 1.22 17.51 12.88
CA MET A 5 1.82 16.92 11.67
C MET A 5 1.02 17.27 10.42
N VAL A 6 -0.31 17.20 10.51
CA VAL A 6 -1.23 17.53 9.42
C VAL A 6 -1.10 18.99 9.01
N ASP A 7 -0.96 19.91 9.97
CA ASP A 7 -0.77 21.34 9.68
C ASP A 7 0.54 21.62 8.92
N ARG A 8 1.62 20.89 9.26
CA ARG A 8 2.89 21.00 8.54
C ARG A 8 2.77 20.51 7.11
N VAL A 9 2.08 19.39 6.88
CA VAL A 9 1.82 18.87 5.54
C VAL A 9 0.94 19.84 4.75
N ASP A 10 -0.11 20.41 5.36
CA ASP A 10 -0.97 21.41 4.71
C ASP A 10 -0.17 22.66 4.29
N ALA A 11 0.68 23.19 5.18
CA ALA A 11 1.56 24.31 4.87
C ALA A 11 2.50 24.00 3.69
N LEU A 12 3.09 22.80 3.66
CA LEU A 12 3.95 22.37 2.57
C LEU A 12 3.19 22.23 1.24
N THR A 13 1.99 21.65 1.24
CA THR A 13 1.19 21.52 0.01
C THR A 13 0.83 22.87 -0.60
N ARG A 14 0.60 23.90 0.24
CA ARG A 14 0.34 25.27 -0.21
C ARG A 14 1.57 25.95 -0.80
N LEU A 15 2.73 25.82 -0.15
CA LEU A 15 3.99 26.40 -0.62
C LEU A 15 4.49 25.76 -1.92
N ASN A 16 4.38 24.43 -2.02
CA ASN A 16 4.91 23.67 -3.15
C ASN A 16 4.21 24.00 -4.48
N ARG A 17 2.91 24.34 -4.44
CA ARG A 17 2.15 24.77 -5.64
C ARG A 17 2.74 26.01 -6.30
N GLN A 18 3.34 26.92 -5.53
CA GLN A 18 3.91 28.16 -6.09
C GLN A 18 5.33 27.96 -6.66
N ARG A 19 5.98 26.84 -6.33
CA ARG A 19 7.39 26.59 -6.68
C ARG A 19 7.59 25.45 -7.67
N GLY A 20 6.51 24.90 -8.22
CA GLY A 20 6.58 23.75 -9.14
C GLY A 20 7.08 22.46 -8.50
N VAL A 21 6.97 22.33 -7.17
CA VAL A 21 7.43 21.14 -6.43
C VAL A 21 6.28 20.14 -6.30
N GLY A 22 6.51 18.89 -6.72
CA GLY A 22 5.58 17.78 -6.51
C GLY A 22 5.68 17.21 -5.10
N MET A 23 4.56 16.70 -4.57
CA MET A 23 4.53 15.99 -3.30
C MET A 23 3.84 14.63 -3.48
N ALA A 24 4.48 13.58 -2.98
CA ALA A 24 3.88 12.26 -2.85
C ALA A 24 3.59 11.98 -1.38
N MET A 25 2.36 11.58 -1.08
CA MET A 25 1.93 11.13 0.25
C MET A 25 1.61 9.64 0.14
N ILE A 26 2.21 8.83 1.02
CA ILE A 26 2.10 7.37 0.97
C ILE A 26 1.58 6.90 2.33
N SER A 27 0.43 6.22 2.32
CA SER A 27 -0.15 5.53 3.47
C SER A 27 -0.53 4.10 3.07
N HIS A 28 -0.77 3.23 4.06
CA HIS A 28 -1.24 1.87 3.80
C HIS A 28 -2.74 1.87 3.53
N THR A 29 -3.49 2.71 4.22
CA THR A 29 -4.95 2.77 4.14
C THR A 29 -5.47 4.20 4.30
N MET A 30 -6.77 4.40 4.06
CA MET A 30 -7.46 5.65 4.43
C MET A 30 -7.68 5.73 5.94
N SER A 31 -7.86 4.58 6.59
CA SER A 31 -7.99 4.47 8.04
C SER A 31 -6.76 4.98 8.81
N ASP A 32 -5.57 4.94 8.20
CA ASP A 32 -4.36 5.55 8.78
C ASP A 32 -4.58 7.04 9.09
N LEU A 33 -5.36 7.75 8.26
CA LEU A 33 -5.70 9.16 8.46
C LEU A 33 -6.73 9.37 9.57
N LEU A 34 -7.51 8.34 9.93
CA LEU A 34 -8.46 8.39 11.03
C LEU A 34 -7.81 8.14 12.40
N SER A 35 -6.59 7.59 12.42
CA SER A 35 -5.82 7.37 13.66
C SER A 35 -5.39 8.67 14.37
N LEU A 36 -5.54 9.82 13.69
CA LEU A 36 -5.22 11.13 14.23
C LEU A 36 -6.08 11.46 15.46
N ALA A 37 -5.48 12.15 16.44
CA ALA A 37 -6.11 12.38 17.74
C ALA A 37 -7.31 13.35 17.67
N SER A 38 -7.23 14.38 16.83
CA SER A 38 -8.29 15.39 16.70
C SER A 38 -9.14 15.16 15.46
N GLU A 39 -10.45 15.42 15.57
CA GLU A 39 -11.36 15.36 14.42
C GLU A 39 -10.97 16.37 13.33
N GLN A 40 -10.48 17.53 13.74
CA GLN A 40 -9.97 18.56 12.83
C GLN A 40 -8.82 18.04 11.96
N ASP A 41 -7.87 17.31 12.55
CA ASP A 41 -6.74 16.73 11.82
C ASP A 41 -7.20 15.62 10.87
N ARG A 42 -8.17 14.78 11.28
CA ARG A 42 -8.78 13.75 10.42
C ARG A 42 -9.44 14.36 9.19
N MET A 43 -10.23 15.42 9.37
CA MET A 43 -10.89 16.12 8.28
C MET A 43 -9.89 16.74 7.31
N LYS A 44 -8.83 17.39 7.82
CA LYS A 44 -7.76 17.96 6.99
C LYS A 44 -7.03 16.88 6.21
N ALA A 45 -6.65 15.77 6.87
CA ALA A 45 -5.96 14.66 6.25
C ALA A 45 -6.78 14.00 5.13
N LYS A 46 -8.08 13.77 5.36
CA LYS A 46 -9.01 13.31 4.32
C LYS A 46 -9.03 14.29 3.13
N GLY A 47 -9.05 15.59 3.41
CA GLY A 47 -9.01 16.62 2.39
C GLY A 47 -7.73 16.62 1.54
N PHE A 48 -6.62 16.06 2.03
CA PHE A 48 -5.41 15.90 1.20
C PHE A 48 -5.63 14.92 0.05
N VAL A 49 -6.33 13.82 0.30
CA VAL A 49 -6.65 12.83 -0.73
C VAL A 49 -7.61 13.42 -1.76
N GLU A 50 -8.67 14.07 -1.31
CA GLU A 50 -9.66 14.73 -2.19
C GLU A 50 -9.03 15.78 -3.13
N ARG A 51 -8.05 16.54 -2.63
CA ARG A 51 -7.37 17.60 -3.41
C ARG A 51 -6.13 17.12 -4.17
N SER A 52 -5.80 15.84 -4.07
CA SER A 52 -4.65 15.27 -4.79
C SER A 52 -4.95 15.24 -6.29
N GLY A 53 -4.03 15.75 -7.11
CA GLY A 53 -4.20 15.77 -8.57
C GLY A 53 -4.27 14.36 -9.17
N MET A 54 -3.71 13.37 -8.48
CA MET A 54 -3.75 11.96 -8.81
C MET A 54 -3.71 11.14 -7.53
N VAL A 55 -4.45 10.03 -7.49
CA VAL A 55 -4.43 9.04 -6.42
C VAL A 55 -4.08 7.69 -7.01
N ILE A 56 -3.13 7.00 -6.40
CA ILE A 56 -2.68 5.67 -6.81
C ILE A 56 -3.05 4.70 -5.70
N CYS A 57 -3.87 3.70 -6.00
CA CYS A 57 -4.31 2.70 -5.04
C CYS A 57 -3.74 1.33 -5.40
N GLY A 58 -3.03 0.68 -4.48
CA GLY A 58 -2.78 -0.75 -4.55
C GLY A 58 -4.02 -1.53 -4.08
N GLY A 59 -3.88 -2.83 -3.86
CA GLY A 59 -4.97 -3.60 -3.26
C GLY A 59 -5.42 -2.96 -1.94
N LEU A 60 -6.73 -2.89 -1.68
CA LEU A 60 -7.30 -2.37 -0.44
C LEU A 60 -8.50 -3.23 0.00
N PRO A 61 -8.67 -3.50 1.31
CA PRO A 61 -9.74 -4.36 1.78
C PRO A 61 -11.10 -3.67 1.62
N ALA A 62 -12.17 -4.46 1.53
CA ALA A 62 -13.53 -3.96 1.31
C ALA A 62 -13.96 -2.92 2.35
N ALA A 63 -13.47 -3.04 3.58
CA ALA A 63 -13.72 -2.09 4.67
C ALA A 63 -13.21 -0.67 4.40
N GLU A 64 -12.21 -0.49 3.53
CA GLU A 64 -11.65 0.83 3.18
C GLU A 64 -12.48 1.55 2.11
N MET A 65 -13.30 0.83 1.34
CA MET A 65 -14.01 1.39 0.18
C MET A 65 -14.93 2.57 0.54
N PRO A 66 -15.69 2.57 1.65
CA PRO A 66 -16.51 3.71 2.04
C PRO A 66 -15.67 4.97 2.30
N LEU A 67 -14.54 4.84 3.00
CA LEU A 67 -13.66 5.97 3.29
C LEU A 67 -13.00 6.50 2.01
N LEU A 68 -12.48 5.60 1.18
CA LEU A 68 -11.87 5.95 -0.10
C LEU A 68 -12.87 6.65 -1.03
N THR A 69 -14.07 6.07 -1.20
CA THR A 69 -15.12 6.62 -2.06
C THR A 69 -15.66 7.96 -1.55
N SER A 70 -15.60 8.18 -0.23
CA SER A 70 -15.99 9.45 0.37
C SER A 70 -14.98 10.58 0.14
N ALA A 71 -13.77 10.28 -0.32
CA ALA A 71 -12.76 11.27 -0.69
C ALA A 71 -12.71 11.49 -2.22
N ILE A 72 -12.80 10.42 -3.01
CA ILE A 72 -12.82 10.47 -4.49
C ILE A 72 -13.82 9.42 -5.00
N PRO A 73 -14.63 9.70 -6.02
CA PRO A 73 -15.59 8.72 -6.53
C PRO A 73 -14.90 7.52 -7.19
N PHE A 74 -15.12 6.33 -6.62
CA PHE A 74 -14.76 5.04 -7.22
C PHE A 74 -16.01 4.28 -7.65
N SER A 75 -16.00 3.74 -8.87
CA SER A 75 -17.04 2.86 -9.36
C SER A 75 -16.99 1.50 -8.64
N ARG A 76 -18.11 0.76 -8.65
CA ARG A 76 -18.14 -0.60 -8.08
C ARG A 76 -17.10 -1.53 -8.72
N ALA A 77 -16.86 -1.40 -10.02
CA ALA A 77 -15.86 -2.22 -10.73
C ALA A 77 -14.43 -1.93 -10.25
N GLU A 78 -14.11 -0.65 -10.04
CA GLU A 78 -12.82 -0.24 -9.48
C GLU A 78 -12.66 -0.74 -8.04
N GLN A 79 -13.69 -0.61 -7.21
CA GLN A 79 -13.67 -1.13 -5.85
C GLN A 79 -13.44 -2.65 -5.82
N SER A 80 -14.18 -3.42 -6.62
CA SER A 80 -13.99 -4.87 -6.73
C SER A 80 -12.59 -5.25 -7.19
N MET A 81 -12.00 -4.47 -8.10
CA MET A 81 -10.64 -4.67 -8.57
C MET A 81 -9.61 -4.47 -7.45
N LEU A 82 -9.72 -3.39 -6.68
CA LEU A 82 -8.84 -3.12 -5.54
C LEU A 82 -8.95 -4.21 -4.46
N ILE A 83 -10.17 -4.70 -4.21
CA ILE A 83 -10.42 -5.77 -3.25
C ILE A 83 -9.74 -7.07 -3.70
N GLY A 84 -9.90 -7.47 -4.96
CA GLY A 84 -9.28 -8.71 -5.48
C GLY A 84 -7.75 -8.69 -5.50
N TRP A 85 -7.12 -7.52 -5.38
CA TRP A 85 -5.66 -7.41 -5.26
C TRP A 85 -5.14 -7.58 -3.82
N GLN A 86 -6.02 -7.59 -2.82
CA GLN A 86 -5.63 -7.89 -1.43
C GLN A 86 -5.57 -9.38 -1.11
N ASP A 87 -6.03 -10.24 -2.02
CA ASP A 87 -6.08 -11.67 -1.76
C ASP A 87 -4.70 -12.20 -1.34
N PRO A 88 -4.65 -13.08 -0.31
CA PRO A 88 -3.38 -13.60 0.18
C PRO A 88 -2.68 -14.42 -0.91
N PRO A 89 -1.34 -14.49 -0.87
CA PRO A 89 -0.60 -15.33 -1.80
C PRO A 89 -1.05 -16.79 -1.70
N ALA A 90 -1.26 -17.42 -2.85
CA ALA A 90 -1.53 -18.85 -2.90
C ALA A 90 -0.28 -19.63 -2.48
N TRP A 91 -0.45 -20.68 -1.69
CA TRP A 91 0.60 -21.65 -1.43
C TRP A 91 0.80 -22.51 -2.69
N ASP A 92 2.02 -22.57 -3.22
CA ASP A 92 2.34 -23.48 -4.32
C ASP A 92 2.78 -24.84 -3.76
N PRO A 93 1.93 -25.88 -3.85
CA PRO A 93 2.23 -27.20 -3.30
C PRO A 93 3.35 -27.92 -4.05
N HIS A 94 3.73 -27.49 -5.27
CA HIS A 94 4.79 -28.12 -6.04
C HIS A 94 6.18 -27.57 -5.71
N THR A 95 6.29 -26.27 -5.43
CA THR A 95 7.56 -25.62 -5.09
C THR A 95 7.79 -25.43 -3.59
N GLY A 96 6.75 -25.64 -2.77
CA GLY A 96 6.82 -25.47 -1.32
C GLY A 96 7.07 -24.01 -0.91
N ARG A 97 6.77 -23.07 -1.81
CA ARG A 97 7.00 -21.63 -1.63
C ARG A 97 5.67 -20.90 -1.68
N GLU A 98 5.59 -19.83 -0.90
CA GLU A 98 4.48 -18.87 -0.98
C GLU A 98 4.60 -18.10 -2.31
N ALA A 99 3.57 -18.17 -3.15
CA ALA A 99 3.55 -17.43 -4.42
C ALA A 99 3.54 -15.91 -4.16
N ALA A 100 3.78 -15.09 -5.19
CA ALA A 100 3.55 -13.66 -5.04
C ALA A 100 2.04 -13.41 -4.79
N PRO A 101 1.66 -12.48 -3.89
CA PRO A 101 0.29 -12.06 -3.77
C PRO A 101 -0.24 -11.58 -5.13
N PRO A 102 -1.46 -11.96 -5.52
CA PRO A 102 -2.03 -11.67 -6.83
C PRO A 102 -2.09 -10.17 -7.18
N GLY A 103 -2.10 -9.30 -6.17
CA GLY A 103 -2.05 -7.84 -6.33
C GLY A 103 -0.65 -7.21 -6.31
N ARG A 104 0.43 -7.97 -6.11
CA ARG A 104 1.78 -7.41 -6.03
C ARG A 104 2.12 -6.69 -7.33
N GLY A 105 2.49 -5.40 -7.22
CA GLY A 105 2.83 -4.55 -8.36
C GLY A 105 1.61 -4.01 -9.12
N LYS A 106 0.37 -4.38 -8.76
CA LYS A 106 -0.84 -3.86 -9.40
C LYS A 106 -1.33 -2.61 -8.68
N PHE A 107 -1.60 -1.57 -9.46
CA PHE A 107 -2.11 -0.31 -8.96
C PHE A 107 -3.21 0.23 -9.87
N LEU A 108 -4.14 0.99 -9.29
CA LEU A 108 -5.14 1.75 -10.01
C LEU A 108 -4.80 3.22 -9.91
N VAL A 109 -4.55 3.86 -11.05
CA VAL A 109 -4.24 5.29 -11.15
C VAL A 109 -5.53 6.05 -11.40
N LYS A 110 -5.93 6.90 -10.46
CA LYS A 110 -7.14 7.71 -10.51
C LYS A 110 -6.79 9.19 -10.65
N VAL A 111 -7.39 9.86 -11.63
CA VAL A 111 -7.19 11.30 -11.88
C VAL A 111 -8.55 12.00 -11.86
N GLY A 112 -8.83 12.69 -10.75
CA GLY A 112 -10.13 13.33 -10.51
C GLY A 112 -11.29 12.33 -10.59
N GLY A 113 -12.39 12.72 -11.24
CA GLY A 113 -13.59 11.89 -11.40
C GLY A 113 -13.58 10.90 -12.57
N ARG A 114 -12.47 10.77 -13.31
CA ARG A 114 -12.38 9.89 -14.47
C ARG A 114 -12.29 8.42 -14.05
N PRO A 115 -12.63 7.45 -14.92
CA PRO A 115 -12.29 6.05 -14.71
C PRO A 115 -10.79 5.89 -14.45
N GLY A 116 -10.45 5.05 -13.48
CA GLY A 116 -9.09 4.72 -13.11
C GLY A 116 -8.43 3.83 -14.16
N ILE A 117 -7.11 3.95 -14.26
CA ILE A 117 -6.28 3.19 -15.19
C ILE A 117 -5.52 2.13 -14.38
N PRO A 118 -5.82 0.83 -14.56
CA PRO A 118 -5.05 -0.22 -13.91
C PRO A 118 -3.68 -0.34 -14.58
N VAL A 119 -2.63 -0.47 -13.77
CA VAL A 119 -1.24 -0.60 -14.19
C VAL A 119 -0.55 -1.72 -13.41
N GLU A 120 0.45 -2.34 -14.03
CA GLU A 120 1.32 -3.33 -13.39
C GLU A 120 2.77 -2.84 -13.44
N VAL A 121 3.41 -2.80 -12.27
CA VAL A 121 4.79 -2.36 -12.11
C VAL A 121 5.72 -3.56 -12.27
N HIS A 122 6.59 -3.48 -13.27
CA HIS A 122 7.67 -4.43 -13.46
C HIS A 122 9.00 -3.80 -13.06
N LEU A 123 9.63 -4.34 -12.02
CA LEU A 123 10.96 -3.90 -11.59
C LEU A 123 12.03 -4.48 -12.51
N THR A 124 12.94 -3.60 -12.94
CA THR A 124 14.19 -3.98 -13.62
C THR A 124 15.11 -4.74 -12.67
N GLU A 125 16.12 -5.41 -13.22
CA GLU A 125 17.08 -6.20 -12.43
C GLU A 125 17.80 -5.35 -11.37
N ALA A 126 18.21 -4.13 -11.73
CA ALA A 126 18.85 -3.20 -10.80
C ALA A 126 17.94 -2.83 -9.62
N GLU A 127 16.65 -2.60 -9.87
CA GLU A 127 15.68 -2.19 -8.83
C GLU A 127 15.29 -3.33 -7.88
N ARG A 128 15.38 -4.58 -8.32
CA ARG A 128 15.04 -5.76 -7.50
C ARG A 128 15.97 -5.91 -6.30
N THR A 129 17.24 -5.57 -6.46
CA THR A 129 18.26 -5.71 -5.40
C THR A 129 18.04 -4.73 -4.24
N ILE A 130 17.40 -3.59 -4.52
CA ILE A 130 17.13 -2.51 -3.56
C ILE A 130 15.84 -2.80 -2.79
N ASN A 131 14.81 -3.33 -3.48
CA ASN A 131 13.45 -3.46 -2.97
C ASN A 131 13.12 -4.79 -2.26
N ASP A 132 14.13 -5.56 -1.83
CA ASP A 132 13.90 -6.75 -1.01
C ASP A 132 13.72 -6.38 0.48
N THR A 133 12.47 -6.23 0.91
CA THR A 133 12.09 -5.98 2.31
C THR A 133 12.03 -7.27 3.15
N ASN A 134 12.15 -8.46 2.52
CA ASN A 134 12.10 -9.75 3.19
C ASN A 134 13.47 -10.27 3.64
N LYS A 135 14.51 -9.43 3.58
CA LYS A 135 15.89 -9.77 4.01
C LYS A 135 15.98 -10.47 5.37
N LEU A 136 15.07 -10.16 6.29
CA LEU A 136 15.00 -10.78 7.63
C LEU A 136 14.42 -12.21 7.61
N TRP A 137 13.55 -12.55 6.66
CA TRP A 137 12.96 -13.89 6.51
C TRP A 137 13.79 -14.82 5.62
N HIS A 138 14.76 -14.31 4.85
CA HIS A 138 15.73 -15.14 4.10
C HIS A 138 16.74 -15.86 5.01
N THR A 139 16.86 -15.44 6.28
CA THR A 139 17.67 -16.17 7.26
C THR A 139 16.90 -17.41 7.70
N GLN A 140 17.29 -18.58 7.18
CA GLN A 140 16.69 -19.87 7.55
C GLN A 140 16.53 -19.97 9.07
N SER A 141 15.29 -20.16 9.52
CA SER A 141 15.00 -20.44 10.91
C SER A 141 15.75 -21.71 11.31
N ARG A 142 16.65 -21.59 12.29
CA ARG A 142 17.54 -22.65 12.80
C ARG A 142 16.81 -23.80 13.52
N VAL A 143 15.50 -23.94 13.30
CA VAL A 143 14.59 -24.88 13.96
C VAL A 143 14.28 -26.04 13.02
N GLN A 144 15.31 -26.67 12.47
CA GLN A 144 15.25 -28.05 11.98
C GLN A 144 16.68 -28.57 11.78
N SER A 145 17.31 -28.97 12.88
CA SER A 145 18.32 -30.02 12.80
C SER A 145 17.66 -31.28 13.35
N PRO A 146 17.33 -32.28 12.51
CA PRO A 146 17.05 -33.61 13.05
C PRO A 146 18.36 -34.09 13.68
N ALA A 147 18.28 -34.45 14.96
CA ALA A 147 19.38 -35.10 15.66
C ALA A 147 19.76 -36.36 14.88
N SER A 148 20.96 -36.37 14.32
CA SER A 148 21.61 -37.59 13.85
C SER A 148 21.93 -38.45 15.08
N ALA A 149 21.00 -39.31 15.46
CA ALA A 149 21.30 -40.45 16.33
C ALA A 149 21.85 -41.57 15.44
N THR A 150 23.16 -41.56 15.26
CA THR A 150 23.92 -42.78 14.99
C THR A 150 23.80 -43.65 16.23
N GLU A 151 23.32 -44.88 16.10
CA GLU A 151 23.83 -45.99 16.91
C GLU A 151 23.52 -47.32 16.22
N GLU A 152 24.58 -48.10 16.12
CA GLU A 152 24.71 -49.39 15.45
C GLU A 152 24.00 -50.52 16.22
N GLY A 153 23.60 -51.56 15.49
CA GLY A 153 23.11 -52.82 16.01
C GLY A 153 22.82 -53.79 14.88
#